data_AF-A0A8H7XQR0-F1
#
_entry.id   AF-A0A8H7XQR0-F1
#
_cell.length_a   1.000
_cell.length_b   1.000
_cell.length_c   1.000
_cell.angle_alpha   90.00
_cell.angle_beta   90.00
_cell.angle_gamma   90.00
#
_symmetry.space_group_name_H-M   'P 1'
#
loop_
_entity.id
_entity.type
_entity.pdbx_description
1 polymer ?
#
loop_
_entity_poly.entity_id
_entity_poly.type
_entity_poly.pdbx_seq_one_letter_code
_entity_poly.pdbx_strand_id
1 'polypeptide(L)'
;MSTSQAKSIFDPQVYTDLKLKKIIPYNHNTSRFFFELPDGQASLIPVASCIVARASNPEDLRDAKGDPFFRPFTPISPPDAVGELVLLVKRYEAGNVSKYIHSLKVRAEGDTLAFKGPYLKFAYEANQFKEVAFIGGGTGIAPFYQVLTHALRDDNNKTKFKLIYSNISEKDILLRAELDALQKKNPHTFDIVYLVDNPTEEWKGPTGFITVEHIKKHVSPATLGDQIKIFICGPPAQVASLAGKKDGQNQGELGGILKDLGYSQEQLSRVGKEVAGFTGRVLKYPAPATVVFICSTSSPINHITFKVFIFRMPADLSQVVGFTTPDKPVAWNKRDLLTYAVGVGAKNDDFQFVYELDPNFAALPTYPVVLQLKGADSDVNLFSDRIKGRPIPGMPTLNPNRVVHATQSIEIVKPLPLVSGEGWTWKTRYTGVVENKSGIILTAENTLVSPSGEVYARLFSSSFNLGAKATGEKFSKFIAGPPQGKPIPKDRKADWVVEDQTTPEQAIIFRLSGDYNPLHIDPKIGQGAGFGGVILHGLSTFGFAGRAVLKTVGGNDPNSLKFFGVRFTAPVKPGDKLETSIWEVGKGPKGTTEVAFETKNLTTGKVVLGGGVAYVVKKADAKL
;
A
#
# COMPACT_ATOMS: atom_id res chain seq x y z
N MET A 1 -49.90 18.51 14.03
CA MET A 1 -49.13 19.62 13.45
C MET A 1 -47.75 19.09 13.12
N SER A 2 -47.38 19.02 11.84
CA SER A 2 -46.08 18.53 11.39
C SER A 2 -45.01 19.57 11.76
N THR A 3 -44.20 19.29 12.79
CA THR A 3 -43.02 20.10 13.10
C THR A 3 -42.02 19.89 11.96
N SER A 4 -41.85 20.89 11.10
CA SER A 4 -40.78 20.91 10.10
C SER A 4 -39.44 20.72 10.83
N GLN A 5 -38.77 19.58 10.62
CA GLN A 5 -37.41 19.40 11.12
C GLN A 5 -36.55 20.54 10.57
N ALA A 6 -35.95 21.31 11.47
CA ALA A 6 -35.03 22.37 11.10
C ALA A 6 -33.89 21.79 10.26
N LYS A 7 -33.63 22.39 9.10
CA LYS A 7 -32.70 21.86 8.09
C LYS A 7 -31.27 22.33 8.39
N SER A 8 -30.29 21.44 8.19
CA SER A 8 -28.87 21.79 8.19
C SER A 8 -28.56 23.00 7.31
N ILE A 9 -27.64 23.86 7.77
CA ILE A 9 -27.16 25.01 6.98
C ILE A 9 -26.29 24.62 5.79
N PHE A 10 -25.78 23.38 5.79
CA PHE A 10 -24.99 22.82 4.71
C PHE A 10 -25.90 22.12 3.69
N ASP A 11 -25.53 22.26 2.42
CA ASP A 11 -26.12 21.54 1.29
C ASP A 11 -25.12 20.49 0.73
N PRO A 12 -25.55 19.26 0.38
CA PRO A 12 -24.64 18.24 -0.16
C PRO A 12 -24.03 18.57 -1.53
N GLN A 13 -24.59 19.52 -2.26
CA GLN A 13 -24.19 19.93 -3.60
C GLN A 13 -23.47 21.29 -3.61
N VAL A 14 -23.80 22.18 -2.67
CA VAL A 14 -23.27 23.56 -2.62
C VAL A 14 -22.28 23.72 -1.46
N TYR A 15 -21.16 24.40 -1.75
CA TYR A 15 -20.21 24.79 -0.70
C TYR A 15 -20.65 26.11 -0.06
N THR A 16 -20.63 26.15 1.26
CA THR A 16 -20.83 27.34 2.09
C THR A 16 -19.51 27.70 2.77
N ASP A 17 -19.06 28.93 2.59
CA ASP A 17 -17.87 29.44 3.28
C ASP A 17 -18.22 29.85 4.70
N LEU A 18 -17.46 29.35 5.68
CA LEU A 18 -17.54 29.81 7.05
C LEU A 18 -16.24 30.50 7.46
N LYS A 19 -16.37 31.61 8.18
CA LYS A 19 -15.25 32.40 8.67
C LYS A 19 -14.59 31.70 9.86
N LEU A 20 -13.26 31.62 9.84
CA LEU A 20 -12.48 31.13 10.96
C LEU A 20 -12.46 32.19 12.06
N LYS A 21 -13.12 31.88 13.18
CA LYS A 21 -13.29 32.77 14.33
C LYS A 21 -12.16 32.61 15.35
N LYS A 22 -11.73 31.38 15.60
CA LYS A 22 -10.74 31.07 16.64
C LYS A 22 -9.96 29.80 16.32
N ILE A 23 -8.67 29.78 16.69
CA ILE A 23 -7.85 28.57 16.75
C ILE A 23 -7.39 28.38 18.20
N ILE A 24 -7.57 27.18 18.73
CA ILE A 24 -7.00 26.77 20.03
C ILE A 24 -6.07 25.58 19.78
N PRO A 25 -4.75 25.73 19.94
CA PRO A 25 -3.82 24.60 19.93
C PRO A 25 -4.21 23.58 20.98
N TYR A 26 -4.22 22.29 20.62
CA TYR A 26 -4.52 21.19 21.55
C TYR A 26 -3.24 20.49 21.99
N ASN A 27 -2.38 20.12 21.05
CA ASN A 27 -1.06 19.57 21.31
C ASN A 27 -0.09 19.93 20.16
N HIS A 28 1.08 19.28 20.10
CA HIS A 28 2.15 19.58 19.15
C HIS A 28 1.75 19.51 17.66
N ASN A 29 0.67 18.80 17.30
CA ASN A 29 0.23 18.69 15.91
C ASN A 29 -1.28 18.75 15.71
N THR A 30 -2.07 19.07 16.73
CA THR A 30 -3.54 19.10 16.65
C THR A 30 -4.08 20.40 17.24
N SER A 31 -5.08 20.98 16.58
CA SER A 31 -5.74 22.21 17.03
C SER A 31 -7.26 22.10 16.86
N ARG A 32 -8.00 22.86 17.65
CA ARG A 32 -9.44 23.12 17.46
C ARG A 32 -9.62 24.38 16.62
N PHE A 33 -10.39 24.27 15.55
CA PHE A 33 -10.74 25.36 14.64
C PHE A 33 -12.22 25.65 14.81
N PHE A 34 -12.54 26.90 15.17
CA PHE A 34 -13.89 27.38 15.41
C PHE A 34 -14.31 28.23 14.23
N PHE A 35 -15.36 27.80 13.53
CA PHE A 35 -15.93 28.49 12.39
C PHE A 35 -17.26 29.12 12.80
N GLU A 36 -17.45 30.37 12.39
CA GLU A 36 -18.67 31.13 12.65
C GLU A 36 -19.82 30.56 11.80
N LEU A 37 -20.91 30.19 12.47
CA LEU A 37 -22.17 29.87 11.81
C LEU A 37 -22.98 31.15 11.60
N PRO A 38 -23.89 31.21 10.61
CA PRO A 38 -24.78 32.35 10.44
C PRO A 38 -25.55 32.68 11.73
N ASP A 39 -25.83 33.97 11.95
CA ASP A 39 -26.43 34.47 13.18
C ASP A 39 -27.69 33.69 13.59
N GLY A 40 -27.70 33.25 14.85
CA GLY A 40 -28.80 32.49 15.45
C GLY A 40 -28.97 31.07 14.92
N GLN A 41 -28.11 30.58 14.02
CA GLN A 41 -28.20 29.24 13.44
C GLN A 41 -27.26 28.25 14.12
N ALA A 42 -27.66 26.98 14.10
CA ALA A 42 -26.86 25.84 14.47
C ALA A 42 -26.56 24.99 13.22
N SER A 43 -25.54 24.14 13.27
CA SER A 43 -25.16 23.33 12.11
C SER A 43 -26.27 22.37 11.65
N LEU A 44 -27.04 21.85 12.61
CA LEU A 44 -28.13 20.88 12.46
C LEU A 44 -27.76 19.67 11.59
N ILE A 45 -26.48 19.29 11.60
CA ILE A 45 -26.00 18.09 10.91
C ILE A 45 -26.54 16.85 11.63
N PRO A 46 -27.11 15.85 10.91
CA PRO A 46 -27.53 14.61 11.54
C PRO A 46 -26.38 13.94 12.30
N VAL A 47 -26.70 13.26 13.39
CA VAL A 47 -25.72 12.48 14.17
C VAL A 47 -25.13 11.37 13.28
N ALA A 48 -23.87 11.02 13.53
CA ALA A 48 -23.12 10.07 12.71
C ALA A 48 -23.01 10.49 11.23
N SER A 49 -22.78 11.80 11.01
CA SER A 49 -22.52 12.37 9.68
C SER A 49 -21.17 13.09 9.64
N CYS A 50 -20.77 13.48 8.43
CA CYS A 50 -19.62 14.36 8.22
C CYS A 50 -19.95 15.47 7.22
N ILE A 51 -19.16 16.53 7.25
CA ILE A 51 -19.11 17.55 6.21
C ILE A 51 -17.81 17.42 5.42
N VAL A 52 -17.77 17.90 4.18
CA VAL A 52 -16.57 17.95 3.35
C VAL A 52 -16.05 19.37 3.32
N ALA A 53 -14.76 19.54 3.63
CA ALA A 53 -14.07 20.82 3.60
C ALA A 53 -13.06 20.90 2.45
N ARG A 54 -12.89 22.09 1.89
CA ARG A 54 -11.83 22.46 0.94
C ARG A 54 -11.44 23.93 1.13
N ALA A 55 -10.36 24.38 0.49
CA ALA A 55 -10.05 25.81 0.38
C ALA A 55 -11.23 26.57 -0.25
N SER A 56 -11.59 27.73 0.31
CA SER A 56 -12.70 28.57 -0.20
C SER A 56 -12.49 28.93 -1.66
N ASN A 57 -11.32 29.51 -1.98
CA ASN A 57 -10.82 29.56 -3.34
C ASN A 57 -10.26 28.17 -3.74
N PRO A 58 -10.86 27.47 -4.71
CA PRO A 58 -10.37 26.15 -5.11
C PRO A 58 -8.96 26.16 -5.72
N GLU A 59 -8.47 27.31 -6.20
CA GLU A 59 -7.11 27.47 -6.73
C GLU A 59 -6.02 27.31 -5.66
N ASP A 60 -6.31 27.66 -4.42
CA ASP A 60 -5.30 27.73 -3.35
C ASP A 60 -4.78 26.33 -2.97
N LEU A 61 -5.48 25.26 -3.36
CA LEU A 61 -5.11 23.90 -3.03
C LEU A 61 -5.59 22.88 -4.07
N ARG A 62 -4.79 22.65 -5.11
CA ARG A 62 -5.06 21.69 -6.20
C ARG A 62 -4.06 20.54 -6.23
N ASP A 63 -4.47 19.41 -6.79
CA ASP A 63 -3.60 18.29 -7.12
C ASP A 63 -2.83 18.52 -8.43
N ALA A 64 -1.96 17.57 -8.79
CA ALA A 64 -1.13 17.67 -10.00
C ALA A 64 -1.91 17.70 -11.32
N LYS A 65 -3.20 17.32 -11.31
CA LYS A 65 -4.10 17.39 -12.46
C LYS A 65 -4.92 18.69 -12.49
N GLY A 66 -4.72 19.53 -11.48
CA GLY A 66 -5.50 20.73 -11.27
C GLY A 66 -6.82 20.47 -10.53
N ASP A 67 -7.10 19.32 -9.94
CA ASP A 67 -8.36 19.14 -9.21
C ASP A 67 -8.26 19.69 -7.76
N PRO A 68 -9.26 20.42 -7.24
CA PRO A 68 -9.23 20.93 -5.86
C PRO A 68 -9.20 19.81 -4.81
N PHE A 69 -8.30 19.91 -3.84
CA PHE A 69 -8.29 18.97 -2.72
C PHE A 69 -9.46 19.23 -1.76
N PHE A 70 -10.18 18.18 -1.41
CA PHE A 70 -11.22 18.21 -0.38
C PHE A 70 -11.09 17.01 0.57
N ARG A 71 -11.56 17.16 1.81
CA ARG A 71 -11.56 16.08 2.81
C ARG A 71 -12.80 16.12 3.71
N PRO A 72 -13.36 14.97 4.11
CA PRO A 72 -14.42 14.92 5.11
C PRO A 72 -13.87 15.16 6.52
N PHE A 73 -14.66 15.86 7.33
CA PHE A 73 -14.45 16.10 8.75
C PHE A 73 -15.77 15.87 9.49
N THR A 74 -15.68 15.27 10.68
CA THR A 74 -16.81 15.24 11.62
C THR A 74 -16.59 16.34 12.65
N PRO A 75 -17.51 17.32 12.76
CA PRO A 75 -17.44 18.33 13.79
C PRO A 75 -17.55 17.71 15.20
N ILE A 76 -16.83 18.31 16.15
CA ILE A 76 -16.91 17.95 17.57
C ILE A 76 -17.87 18.84 18.35
N SER A 77 -18.38 19.92 17.73
CA SER A 77 -19.48 20.72 18.27
C SER A 77 -20.80 19.96 18.16
N PRO A 78 -21.71 20.08 19.15
CA PRO A 78 -23.06 19.54 19.05
C PRO A 78 -23.81 20.09 17.80
N PRO A 79 -24.64 19.28 17.13
CA PRO A 79 -25.40 19.75 15.97
C PRO A 79 -26.30 20.96 16.26
N ASP A 80 -26.83 21.06 17.47
CA ASP A 80 -27.72 22.09 18.00
C ASP A 80 -26.98 23.27 18.64
N ALA A 81 -25.64 23.25 18.66
CA ALA A 81 -24.86 24.39 19.15
C ALA A 81 -25.01 25.59 18.20
N VAL A 82 -25.53 26.69 18.74
CA VAL A 82 -25.74 27.94 18.02
C VAL A 82 -24.43 28.71 17.86
N GLY A 83 -24.19 29.27 16.68
CA GLY A 83 -23.15 30.26 16.42
C GLY A 83 -21.76 29.72 16.06
N GLU A 84 -21.40 28.49 16.43
CA GLU A 84 -20.07 27.94 16.14
C GLU A 84 -20.06 26.47 15.71
N LEU A 85 -19.26 26.19 14.68
CA LEU A 85 -18.89 24.85 14.24
C LEU A 85 -17.44 24.58 14.63
N VAL A 86 -17.17 23.49 15.34
CA VAL A 86 -15.82 23.18 15.83
C VAL A 86 -15.25 21.93 15.18
N LEU A 87 -14.09 22.07 14.53
CA LEU A 87 -13.32 20.95 13.99
C LEU A 87 -12.06 20.68 14.81
N LEU A 88 -11.78 19.39 15.06
CA LEU A 88 -10.53 18.93 15.66
C LEU A 88 -9.62 18.38 14.56
N VAL A 89 -8.57 19.13 14.20
CA VAL A 89 -7.75 18.82 13.02
C VAL A 89 -6.30 18.60 13.41
N LYS A 90 -5.80 17.39 13.13
CA LYS A 90 -4.37 17.04 13.21
C LYS A 90 -3.67 17.39 11.91
N ARG A 91 -2.55 18.11 12.03
CA ARG A 91 -1.60 18.41 10.95
C ARG A 91 -0.81 17.13 10.65
N TYR A 92 -0.76 16.79 9.37
CA TYR A 92 0.03 15.68 8.86
C TYR A 92 1.04 16.26 7.88
N GLU A 93 2.33 15.91 8.00
CA GLU A 93 3.37 16.47 7.12
C GLU A 93 3.11 16.19 5.63
N ALA A 94 2.58 15.01 5.30
CA ALA A 94 2.16 14.65 3.95
C ALA A 94 0.69 15.06 3.62
N GLY A 95 -0.01 15.76 4.51
CA GLY A 95 -1.43 16.06 4.36
C GLY A 95 -1.71 17.39 3.66
N ASN A 96 -2.39 17.38 2.52
CA ASN A 96 -2.69 18.61 1.76
C ASN A 96 -3.69 19.52 2.50
N VAL A 97 -4.91 19.04 2.71
CA VAL A 97 -5.99 19.82 3.36
C VAL A 97 -5.70 20.11 4.84
N SER A 98 -5.07 19.18 5.57
CA SER A 98 -4.75 19.42 6.99
C SER A 98 -3.65 20.46 7.16
N LYS A 99 -2.63 20.52 6.28
CA LYS A 99 -1.64 21.60 6.29
C LYS A 99 -2.28 22.94 5.94
N TYR A 100 -3.14 22.96 4.92
CA TYR A 100 -3.87 24.17 4.54
C TYR A 100 -4.74 24.72 5.67
N ILE A 101 -5.51 23.88 6.36
CA ILE A 101 -6.32 24.33 7.51
C ILE A 101 -5.42 24.91 8.61
N HIS A 102 -4.25 24.31 8.86
CA HIS A 102 -3.29 24.83 9.85
C HIS A 102 -2.55 26.09 9.40
N SER A 103 -2.59 26.46 8.11
CA SER A 103 -2.05 27.74 7.64
C SER A 103 -3.04 28.90 7.73
N LEU A 104 -4.33 28.62 7.99
CA LEU A 104 -5.35 29.65 8.14
C LEU A 104 -5.08 30.53 9.36
N LYS A 105 -5.44 31.81 9.25
CA LYS A 105 -5.23 32.84 10.28
C LYS A 105 -6.54 33.47 10.70
N VAL A 106 -6.67 33.69 12.01
CA VAL A 106 -7.72 34.55 12.57
C VAL A 106 -7.32 36.00 12.31
N ARG A 107 -8.13 36.74 11.55
CA ARG A 107 -7.90 38.16 11.20
C ARG A 107 -9.23 38.92 11.11
N ALA A 108 -9.20 40.25 11.00
CA ALA A 108 -10.40 41.09 10.99
C ALA A 108 -11.42 40.65 9.92
N GLU A 109 -10.95 40.39 8.70
CA GLU A 109 -11.77 39.80 7.61
C GLU A 109 -11.91 38.27 7.71
N GLY A 110 -11.03 37.61 8.49
CA GLY A 110 -10.96 36.18 8.80
C GLY A 110 -10.76 35.27 7.60
N ASP A 111 -9.79 34.35 7.67
CA ASP A 111 -9.72 33.30 6.64
C ASP A 111 -10.99 32.45 6.66
N THR A 112 -11.43 31.99 5.50
CA THR A 112 -12.61 31.14 5.37
C THR A 112 -12.22 29.71 4.98
N LEU A 113 -13.12 28.77 5.24
CA LEU A 113 -13.04 27.42 4.70
C LEU A 113 -14.42 27.04 4.11
N ALA A 114 -14.41 26.42 2.93
CA ALA A 114 -15.61 26.00 2.24
C ALA A 114 -16.07 24.64 2.74
N PHE A 115 -17.34 24.51 3.12
CA PHE A 115 -17.96 23.28 3.60
C PHE A 115 -19.18 22.88 2.78
N LYS A 116 -19.35 21.58 2.52
CA LYS A 116 -20.59 21.01 1.98
C LYS A 116 -20.98 19.72 2.71
N GLY A 117 -22.25 19.33 2.62
CA GLY A 117 -22.79 18.18 3.33
C GLY A 117 -24.18 18.49 3.87
N PRO A 118 -24.66 17.80 4.91
CA PRO A 118 -24.03 16.69 5.60
C PRO A 118 -24.09 15.41 4.75
N TYR A 119 -23.11 14.52 4.94
CA TYR A 119 -23.10 13.18 4.38
C TYR A 119 -23.32 12.18 5.52
N LEU A 120 -24.53 11.62 5.59
CA LEU A 120 -24.88 10.60 6.57
C LEU A 120 -23.98 9.36 6.38
N LYS A 121 -23.31 8.93 7.46
CA LYS A 121 -22.46 7.72 7.44
C LYS A 121 -23.17 6.54 8.06
N PHE A 122 -24.02 6.80 9.04
CA PHE A 122 -24.85 5.80 9.70
C PHE A 122 -26.14 6.47 10.16
N ALA A 123 -27.30 5.86 9.90
CA ALA A 123 -28.57 6.35 10.44
C ALA A 123 -28.64 5.98 11.92
N TYR A 124 -28.29 6.93 12.79
CA TYR A 124 -28.35 6.71 14.23
C TYR A 124 -29.80 6.54 14.68
N GLU A 125 -30.06 5.46 15.42
CA GLU A 125 -31.32 5.19 16.09
C GLU A 125 -31.02 4.88 17.56
N ALA A 126 -31.71 5.58 18.48
CA ALA A 126 -31.53 5.38 19.90
C ALA A 126 -31.91 3.94 20.28
N ASN A 127 -31.09 3.30 21.13
CA ASN A 127 -31.33 1.94 21.64
C ASN A 127 -31.42 0.84 20.57
N GLN A 128 -30.98 1.10 19.33
CA GLN A 128 -30.95 0.12 18.24
C GLN A 128 -30.09 -1.11 18.56
N PHE A 129 -28.98 -0.89 19.28
CA PHE A 129 -28.05 -1.93 19.67
C PHE A 129 -27.97 -2.03 21.19
N LYS A 130 -27.76 -3.26 21.69
CA LYS A 130 -27.44 -3.49 23.10
C LYS A 130 -26.05 -2.96 23.44
N GLU A 131 -25.09 -3.12 22.51
CA GLU A 131 -23.74 -2.58 22.64
C GLU A 131 -23.26 -1.91 21.35
N VAL A 132 -22.62 -0.75 21.48
CA VAL A 132 -21.87 -0.10 20.40
C VAL A 132 -20.42 0.04 20.84
N ALA A 133 -19.50 -0.59 20.11
CA ALA A 133 -18.07 -0.49 20.36
C ALA A 133 -17.39 0.43 19.36
N PHE A 134 -16.65 1.40 19.87
CA PHE A 134 -15.81 2.31 19.11
C PHE A 134 -14.36 1.89 19.25
N ILE A 135 -13.66 1.74 18.13
CA ILE A 135 -12.22 1.46 18.11
C ILE A 135 -11.52 2.57 17.33
N GLY A 136 -10.79 3.41 18.06
CA GLY A 136 -10.28 4.69 17.60
C GLY A 136 -8.76 4.82 17.62
N GLY A 137 -8.21 5.69 16.77
CA GLY A 137 -6.84 6.18 16.94
C GLY A 137 -6.61 7.58 16.36
N GLY A 138 -5.82 8.39 17.07
CA GLY A 138 -5.58 9.80 16.71
C GLY A 138 -6.87 10.58 16.52
N THR A 139 -7.03 11.32 15.42
CA THR A 139 -8.27 12.09 15.15
C THR A 139 -9.48 11.22 14.78
N GLY A 140 -9.35 9.89 14.76
CA GLY A 140 -10.48 8.99 14.59
C GLY A 140 -11.53 9.08 15.69
N ILE A 141 -11.22 9.78 16.79
CA ILE A 141 -12.16 10.05 17.88
C ILE A 141 -13.33 10.96 17.49
N ALA A 142 -13.15 11.90 16.55
CA ALA A 142 -14.15 12.92 16.23
C ALA A 142 -15.54 12.35 15.86
N PRO A 143 -15.67 11.36 14.95
CA PRO A 143 -16.97 10.74 14.67
C PRO A 143 -17.58 10.02 15.88
N PHE A 144 -16.76 9.43 16.75
CA PHE A 144 -17.27 8.73 17.93
C PHE A 144 -17.72 9.71 19.00
N TYR A 145 -16.99 10.81 19.18
CA TYR A 145 -17.35 11.87 20.11
C TYR A 145 -18.69 12.51 19.75
N GLN A 146 -18.98 12.71 18.47
CA GLN A 146 -20.29 13.21 18.02
C GLN A 146 -21.43 12.27 18.44
N VAL A 147 -21.26 10.96 18.25
CA VAL A 147 -22.28 9.97 18.65
C VAL A 147 -22.39 9.87 20.16
N LEU A 148 -21.27 9.79 20.88
CA LEU A 148 -21.23 9.67 22.35
C LEU A 148 -21.87 10.88 23.03
N THR A 149 -21.52 12.09 22.61
CA THR A 149 -22.09 13.32 23.21
C THR A 149 -23.56 13.51 22.88
N HIS A 150 -24.07 12.92 21.80
CA HIS A 150 -25.50 12.90 21.53
C HIS A 150 -26.22 11.83 22.36
N ALA A 151 -25.80 10.57 22.23
CA ALA A 151 -26.47 9.42 22.84
C ALA A 151 -26.44 9.45 24.37
N LEU A 152 -25.31 9.86 24.97
CA LEU A 152 -25.15 9.89 26.44
C LEU A 152 -25.75 11.16 27.09
N ARG A 153 -26.37 12.05 26.30
CA ARG A 153 -27.20 13.15 26.84
C ARG A 153 -28.66 12.73 27.01
N ASP A 154 -29.10 11.66 26.35
CA ASP A 154 -30.45 11.13 26.49
C ASP A 154 -30.54 10.23 27.71
N ASP A 155 -31.31 10.64 28.71
CA ASP A 155 -31.53 9.88 29.95
C ASP A 155 -32.24 8.54 29.70
N ASN A 156 -32.82 8.34 28.51
CA ASN A 156 -33.45 7.07 28.09
C ASN A 156 -32.48 6.13 27.35
N ASN A 157 -31.19 6.47 27.25
CA ASN A 157 -30.20 5.61 26.61
C ASN A 157 -29.94 4.33 27.42
N LYS A 158 -30.19 3.19 26.78
CA LYS A 158 -29.97 1.82 27.27
C LYS A 158 -28.79 1.13 26.58
N THR A 159 -28.33 1.66 25.44
CA THR A 159 -27.16 1.13 24.72
C THR A 159 -25.89 1.29 25.57
N LYS A 160 -25.11 0.21 25.68
CA LYS A 160 -23.77 0.27 26.28
C LYS A 160 -22.76 0.70 25.22
N PHE A 161 -22.06 1.79 25.47
CA PHE A 161 -20.98 2.27 24.62
C PHE A 161 -19.63 1.84 25.19
N LYS A 162 -18.78 1.27 24.32
CA LYS A 162 -17.40 0.90 24.63
C LYS A 162 -16.47 1.69 23.75
N LEU A 163 -15.36 2.21 24.27
CA LEU A 163 -14.34 2.89 23.46
C LEU A 163 -12.95 2.35 23.77
N ILE A 164 -12.31 1.74 22.76
CA ILE A 164 -10.89 1.40 22.78
C ILE A 164 -10.16 2.47 21.98
N TYR A 165 -9.34 3.29 22.64
CA TYR A 165 -8.69 4.45 22.02
C TYR A 165 -7.17 4.39 22.10
N SER A 166 -6.52 4.12 20.97
CA SER A 166 -5.05 3.99 20.88
C SER A 166 -4.37 5.29 20.47
N ASN A 167 -3.29 5.64 21.18
CA ASN A 167 -2.56 6.90 21.04
C ASN A 167 -1.04 6.65 21.07
N ILE A 168 -0.26 7.59 20.54
CA ILE A 168 1.20 7.46 20.52
C ILE A 168 1.77 7.70 21.92
N SER A 169 1.39 8.79 22.57
CA SER A 169 1.76 9.15 23.94
C SER A 169 0.53 9.60 24.74
N GLU A 170 0.64 9.79 26.06
CA GLU A 170 -0.49 10.35 26.85
C GLU A 170 -0.92 11.73 26.35
N LYS A 171 0.02 12.54 25.85
CA LYS A 171 -0.22 13.88 25.29
C LYS A 171 -0.97 13.85 23.95
N ASP A 172 -1.05 12.67 23.33
CA ASP A 172 -1.78 12.46 22.08
C ASP A 172 -3.22 12.00 22.30
N ILE A 173 -3.64 11.75 23.55
CA ILE A 173 -5.03 11.39 23.86
C ILE A 173 -5.91 12.63 23.68
N LEU A 174 -6.52 12.74 22.50
CA LEU A 174 -7.39 13.86 22.17
C LEU A 174 -8.74 13.73 22.90
N LEU A 175 -9.25 14.85 23.39
CA LEU A 175 -10.50 14.95 24.16
C LEU A 175 -10.52 14.14 25.47
N ARG A 176 -9.34 13.85 26.06
CA ARG A 176 -9.24 13.01 27.27
C ARG A 176 -10.11 13.52 28.42
N ALA A 177 -9.99 14.81 28.76
CA ALA A 177 -10.74 15.39 29.86
C ALA A 177 -12.27 15.31 29.62
N GLU A 178 -12.70 15.56 28.39
CA GLU A 178 -14.12 15.45 28.02
C GLU A 178 -14.62 14.00 28.03
N LEU A 179 -13.82 13.04 27.56
CA LEU A 179 -14.16 11.61 27.57
C LEU A 179 -14.21 11.05 28.99
N ASP A 180 -13.25 11.42 29.84
CA ASP A 180 -13.21 11.03 31.25
C ASP A 180 -14.44 11.59 32.00
N ALA A 181 -14.83 12.84 31.72
CA ALA A 181 -16.04 13.44 32.26
C ALA A 181 -17.32 12.71 31.78
N LEU A 182 -17.37 12.33 30.49
CA LEU A 182 -18.48 11.53 29.95
C LEU A 182 -18.59 10.16 30.63
N GLN A 183 -17.47 9.45 30.83
CA GLN A 183 -17.47 8.17 31.54
C GLN A 183 -17.91 8.35 32.99
N LYS A 184 -17.38 9.36 33.69
CA LYS A 184 -17.75 9.64 35.09
C LYS A 184 -19.25 9.93 35.24
N LYS A 185 -19.86 10.63 34.28
CA LYS A 185 -21.30 10.92 34.28
C LYS A 185 -22.14 9.69 33.90
N ASN A 186 -21.61 8.77 33.11
CA ASN A 186 -22.34 7.64 32.53
C ASN A 186 -21.69 6.28 32.86
N PRO A 187 -21.41 5.96 34.14
CA PRO A 187 -20.56 4.82 34.52
C PRO A 187 -21.16 3.45 34.17
N HIS A 188 -22.48 3.37 33.95
CA HIS A 188 -23.18 2.12 33.62
C HIS A 188 -23.37 1.89 32.11
N THR A 189 -23.28 2.95 31.31
CA THR A 189 -23.58 2.94 29.87
C THR A 189 -22.40 3.36 29.02
N PHE A 190 -21.30 3.86 29.59
CA PHE A 190 -20.08 4.19 28.85
C PHE A 190 -18.82 3.76 29.59
N ASP A 191 -17.91 3.12 28.86
CA ASP A 191 -16.63 2.64 29.35
C ASP A 191 -15.56 2.88 28.29
N ILE A 192 -14.44 3.49 28.68
CA ILE A 192 -13.30 3.79 27.82
C ILE A 192 -12.02 3.17 28.35
N VAL A 193 -11.22 2.63 27.43
CA VAL A 193 -9.85 2.23 27.67
C VAL A 193 -8.93 2.97 26.70
N TYR A 194 -7.89 3.58 27.27
CA TYR A 194 -6.83 4.21 26.51
C TYR A 194 -5.66 3.25 26.35
N LEU A 195 -5.09 3.15 25.15
CA LEU A 195 -3.83 2.45 24.89
C LEU A 195 -2.78 3.47 24.45
N VAL A 196 -1.55 3.30 24.94
CA VAL A 196 -0.43 4.21 24.62
C VAL A 196 0.77 3.41 24.11
N ASP A 197 1.25 3.75 22.91
CA ASP A 197 2.37 3.05 22.25
C ASP A 197 3.72 3.36 22.91
N ASN A 198 3.99 4.64 23.16
CA ASN A 198 5.18 5.17 23.82
C ASN A 198 4.81 5.81 25.17
N PRO A 199 4.52 5.00 26.20
CA PRO A 199 4.10 5.48 27.50
C PRO A 199 5.25 6.11 28.30
N THR A 200 4.92 7.02 29.20
CA THR A 200 5.81 7.40 30.31
C THR A 200 5.77 6.36 31.43
N GLU A 201 6.72 6.39 32.36
CA GLU A 201 6.74 5.47 33.53
C GLU A 201 5.49 5.62 34.44
N GLU A 202 4.82 6.77 34.35
CA GLU A 202 3.60 7.08 35.08
C GLU A 202 2.38 6.36 34.50
N TRP A 203 2.43 5.92 33.23
CA TRP A 203 1.31 5.26 32.58
C TRP A 203 0.98 3.91 33.23
N LYS A 204 -0.27 3.75 33.65
CA LYS A 204 -0.79 2.49 34.24
C LYS A 204 -1.79 1.76 33.34
N GLY A 205 -2.08 2.32 32.16
CA GLY A 205 -2.98 1.71 31.20
C GLY A 205 -2.28 0.66 30.32
N PRO A 206 -3.04 -0.02 29.44
CA PRO A 206 -2.46 -0.89 28.45
C PRO A 206 -1.52 -0.15 27.48
N THR A 207 -0.50 -0.86 27.00
CA THR A 207 0.58 -0.31 26.17
C THR A 207 0.66 -1.00 24.81
N GLY A 208 1.24 -0.30 23.83
CA GLY A 208 1.42 -0.80 22.47
C GLY A 208 0.15 -0.77 21.62
N PHE A 209 0.14 -1.57 20.56
CA PHE A 209 -0.97 -1.68 19.61
C PHE A 209 -2.16 -2.48 20.18
N ILE A 210 -3.36 -2.25 19.63
CA ILE A 210 -4.56 -3.00 20.00
C ILE A 210 -4.39 -4.47 19.61
N THR A 211 -4.63 -5.37 20.56
CA THR A 211 -4.50 -6.83 20.37
C THR A 211 -5.84 -7.55 20.52
N VAL A 212 -5.86 -8.85 20.23
CA VAL A 212 -7.01 -9.75 20.41
C VAL A 212 -7.53 -9.69 21.85
N GLU A 213 -6.62 -9.69 22.83
CA GLU A 213 -6.90 -9.69 24.25
C GLU A 213 -7.60 -8.41 24.69
N HIS A 214 -7.17 -7.26 24.16
CA HIS A 214 -7.82 -5.97 24.42
C HIS A 214 -9.27 -5.98 23.94
N ILE A 215 -9.54 -6.49 22.74
CA ILE A 215 -10.90 -6.54 22.21
C ILE A 215 -11.75 -7.53 23.00
N LYS A 216 -11.24 -8.75 23.28
CA LYS A 216 -11.95 -9.75 24.11
C LYS A 216 -12.28 -9.24 25.51
N LYS A 217 -11.41 -8.40 26.08
CA LYS A 217 -11.59 -7.85 27.43
C LYS A 217 -12.64 -6.75 27.48
N HIS A 218 -12.75 -5.92 26.45
CA HIS A 218 -13.53 -4.68 26.50
C HIS A 218 -14.79 -4.67 25.63
N VAL A 219 -14.90 -5.58 24.64
CA VAL A 219 -16.02 -5.64 23.69
C VAL A 219 -16.73 -6.98 23.82
N SER A 220 -18.06 -6.96 23.82
CA SER A 220 -18.91 -8.15 23.88
C SER A 220 -18.70 -9.05 22.65
N PRO A 221 -18.69 -10.39 22.80
CA PRO A 221 -18.30 -11.32 21.75
C PRO A 221 -19.23 -11.28 20.53
N ALA A 222 -18.71 -11.74 19.39
CA ALA A 222 -19.43 -11.79 18.11
C ALA A 222 -20.76 -12.55 18.16
N THR A 223 -20.91 -13.48 19.10
CA THR A 223 -22.15 -14.23 19.35
C THR A 223 -23.33 -13.34 19.74
N LEU A 224 -23.09 -12.07 20.09
CA LEU A 224 -24.14 -11.08 20.31
C LEU A 224 -24.89 -10.68 19.02
N GLY A 225 -24.39 -11.08 17.85
CA GLY A 225 -25.12 -10.98 16.58
C GLY A 225 -25.47 -9.55 16.18
N ASP A 226 -26.70 -9.35 15.72
CA ASP A 226 -27.23 -8.05 15.29
C ASP A 226 -27.43 -7.04 16.43
N GLN A 227 -27.33 -7.47 17.70
CA GLN A 227 -27.45 -6.59 18.87
C GLN A 227 -26.16 -5.81 19.18
N ILE A 228 -25.05 -6.03 18.45
CA ILE A 228 -23.80 -5.28 18.58
C ILE A 228 -23.42 -4.58 17.28
N LYS A 229 -22.91 -3.35 17.41
CA LYS A 229 -22.30 -2.62 16.30
C LYS A 229 -20.91 -2.12 16.67
N ILE A 230 -19.92 -2.39 15.82
CA ILE A 230 -18.53 -1.95 16.00
C ILE A 230 -18.18 -0.92 14.94
N PHE A 231 -17.79 0.28 15.37
CA PHE A 231 -17.29 1.33 14.49
C PHE A 231 -15.79 1.54 14.67
N ILE A 232 -15.08 1.70 13.55
CA ILE A 232 -13.62 1.76 13.54
C ILE A 232 -13.18 3.00 12.77
N CYS A 233 -12.32 3.81 13.38
CA CYS A 233 -11.81 5.03 12.76
C CYS A 233 -10.40 5.33 13.27
N GLY A 234 -9.43 5.47 12.37
CA GLY A 234 -8.05 5.73 12.77
C GLY A 234 -7.11 5.74 11.57
N PRO A 235 -5.79 5.74 11.82
CA PRO A 235 -4.78 5.57 10.78
C PRO A 235 -5.07 4.32 9.92
N PRO A 236 -4.83 4.36 8.59
CA PRO A 236 -5.14 3.24 7.70
C PRO A 236 -4.54 1.90 8.13
N ALA A 237 -3.33 1.89 8.70
CA ALA A 237 -2.69 0.70 9.23
C ALA A 237 -3.47 0.07 10.39
N GLN A 238 -3.95 0.89 11.33
CA GLN A 238 -4.77 0.43 12.46
C GLN A 238 -6.09 -0.16 11.98
N VAL A 239 -6.82 0.55 11.10
CA VAL A 239 -8.10 0.06 10.55
C VAL A 239 -7.89 -1.26 9.81
N ALA A 240 -6.83 -1.36 9.01
CA ALA A 240 -6.49 -2.58 8.27
C ALA A 240 -6.14 -3.76 9.18
N SER A 241 -5.44 -3.53 10.28
CA SER A 241 -5.10 -4.56 11.27
C SER A 241 -6.33 -5.08 12.03
N LEU A 242 -7.28 -4.19 12.34
CA LEU A 242 -8.48 -4.55 13.11
C LEU A 242 -9.57 -5.20 12.25
N ALA A 243 -9.82 -4.67 11.05
CA ALA A 243 -10.96 -5.05 10.24
C ALA A 243 -10.62 -5.29 8.76
N GLY A 244 -9.36 -5.21 8.32
CA GLY A 244 -9.03 -5.25 6.89
C GLY A 244 -9.22 -3.90 6.20
N LYS A 245 -8.71 -3.78 4.96
CA LYS A 245 -8.66 -2.51 4.23
C LYS A 245 -10.05 -2.08 3.75
N LYS A 246 -10.33 -0.78 3.86
CA LYS A 246 -11.50 -0.16 3.23
C LYS A 246 -11.32 -0.11 1.71
N ASP A 247 -12.40 -0.26 0.96
CA ASP A 247 -12.41 -0.23 -0.51
C ASP A 247 -13.11 1.04 -1.01
N GLY A 248 -12.40 2.16 -1.06
CA GLY A 248 -13.00 3.43 -1.47
C GLY A 248 -14.17 3.84 -0.56
N GLN A 249 -15.34 4.04 -1.16
CA GLN A 249 -16.59 4.29 -0.43
C GLN A 249 -17.18 3.02 0.22
N ASN A 250 -16.83 1.83 -0.27
CA ASN A 250 -17.31 0.56 0.25
C ASN A 250 -16.60 0.22 1.57
N GLN A 251 -17.26 -0.60 2.39
CA GLN A 251 -16.68 -1.05 3.65
C GLN A 251 -15.44 -1.95 3.43
N GLY A 252 -15.28 -2.57 2.26
CA GLY A 252 -14.23 -3.57 2.00
C GLY A 252 -14.53 -4.89 2.73
N GLU A 253 -13.79 -5.96 2.39
CA GLU A 253 -13.98 -7.26 3.06
C GLU A 253 -13.45 -7.22 4.50
N LEU A 254 -14.20 -7.83 5.42
CA LEU A 254 -13.78 -8.06 6.79
C LEU A 254 -12.53 -8.96 6.84
N GLY A 255 -11.50 -8.43 7.47
CA GLY A 255 -10.21 -9.05 7.75
C GLY A 255 -9.73 -8.70 9.15
N GLY A 256 -8.50 -9.10 9.48
CA GLY A 256 -7.85 -8.69 10.73
C GLY A 256 -8.49 -9.28 11.99
N ILE A 257 -8.14 -8.69 13.12
CA ILE A 257 -8.48 -9.21 14.46
C ILE A 257 -9.98 -9.48 14.62
N LEU A 258 -10.85 -8.60 14.11
CA LEU A 258 -12.30 -8.76 14.27
C LEU A 258 -12.87 -9.91 13.45
N LYS A 259 -12.29 -10.22 12.28
CA LYS A 259 -12.65 -11.45 11.55
C LYS A 259 -12.23 -12.68 12.35
N ASP A 260 -11.02 -12.67 12.88
CA ASP A 260 -10.45 -13.80 13.63
C ASP A 260 -11.22 -14.06 14.94
N LEU A 261 -11.84 -13.02 15.50
CA LEU A 261 -12.74 -13.09 16.64
C LEU A 261 -14.17 -13.52 16.28
N GLY A 262 -14.46 -13.76 15.01
CA GLY A 262 -15.74 -14.27 14.53
C GLY A 262 -16.82 -13.21 14.28
N TYR A 263 -16.49 -11.91 14.33
CA TYR A 263 -17.46 -10.88 13.96
C TYR A 263 -17.78 -10.93 12.47
N SER A 264 -19.00 -10.52 12.10
CA SER A 264 -19.49 -10.47 10.72
C SER A 264 -19.37 -9.07 10.12
N GLN A 265 -19.48 -8.98 8.79
CA GLN A 265 -19.42 -7.70 8.08
C GLN A 265 -20.55 -6.75 8.53
N GLU A 266 -21.72 -7.29 8.84
CA GLU A 266 -22.93 -6.57 9.24
C GLU A 266 -22.77 -5.92 10.62
N GLN A 267 -22.00 -6.54 11.51
CA GLN A 267 -21.70 -6.01 12.83
C GLN A 267 -20.72 -4.83 12.78
N LEU A 268 -20.06 -4.58 11.65
CA LEU A 268 -18.95 -3.61 11.57
C LEU A 268 -19.25 -2.41 10.67
N SER A 269 -18.57 -1.29 10.95
CA SER A 269 -18.56 -0.09 10.12
C SER A 269 -17.24 0.69 10.25
N ARG A 270 -16.43 0.69 9.18
CA ARG A 270 -15.21 1.49 9.05
C ARG A 270 -15.57 2.92 8.64
N VAL A 271 -15.37 3.85 9.56
CA VAL A 271 -15.55 5.28 9.34
C VAL A 271 -14.28 5.82 8.68
N GLY A 272 -14.37 6.16 7.40
CA GLY A 272 -13.21 6.54 6.57
C GLY A 272 -13.26 7.98 6.08
N LYS A 273 -12.09 8.54 5.75
CA LYS A 273 -11.90 9.92 5.26
C LYS A 273 -12.12 10.09 3.74
N GLU A 274 -12.78 9.15 3.07
CA GLU A 274 -12.89 9.14 1.61
C GLU A 274 -14.30 9.56 1.15
N VAL A 275 -14.35 10.58 0.28
CA VAL A 275 -15.53 11.03 -0.47
C VAL A 275 -15.13 11.28 -1.93
N ALA A 276 -14.38 10.38 -2.55
CA ALA A 276 -14.08 10.53 -3.98
C ALA A 276 -15.36 10.24 -4.80
N GLY A 277 -15.83 11.21 -5.60
CA GLY A 277 -16.81 10.95 -6.67
C GLY A 277 -18.24 11.50 -6.52
N PHE A 278 -18.46 12.69 -5.96
CA PHE A 278 -19.75 13.41 -6.14
C PHE A 278 -19.57 14.62 -7.07
N THR A 279 -19.36 14.34 -8.36
CA THR A 279 -19.58 15.29 -9.45
C THR A 279 -20.74 14.76 -10.29
N GLY A 280 -21.91 15.39 -10.13
CA GLY A 280 -23.02 15.40 -11.08
C GLY A 280 -23.50 14.04 -11.62
N ARG A 281 -24.35 13.34 -10.86
CA ARG A 281 -25.51 12.59 -11.39
C ARG A 281 -26.46 12.34 -10.23
N VAL A 282 -27.67 12.89 -10.34
CA VAL A 282 -28.83 12.36 -9.61
C VAL A 282 -28.88 10.87 -9.90
N LEU A 283 -28.70 10.03 -8.88
CA LEU A 283 -28.92 8.59 -8.97
C LEU A 283 -30.42 8.36 -9.21
N LYS A 284 -30.85 8.43 -10.47
CA LYS A 284 -31.89 7.53 -10.95
C LYS A 284 -31.23 6.16 -11.02
N TYR A 285 -31.65 5.24 -10.17
CA TYR A 285 -31.27 3.84 -10.24
C TYR A 285 -31.51 3.30 -11.67
N PRO A 286 -30.49 2.87 -12.42
CA PRO A 286 -30.69 1.88 -13.46
C PRO A 286 -30.42 0.51 -12.83
N ALA A 287 -31.48 -0.28 -12.66
CA ALA A 287 -31.33 -1.69 -12.36
C ALA A 287 -30.47 -2.36 -13.45
N PRO A 288 -29.41 -3.11 -13.12
CA PRO A 288 -28.85 -4.08 -14.07
C PRO A 288 -29.66 -5.37 -13.97
N ALA A 289 -30.05 -5.88 -15.14
CA ALA A 289 -30.79 -7.11 -15.32
C ALA A 289 -30.19 -8.26 -14.50
N THR A 290 -30.93 -8.69 -13.47
CA THR A 290 -30.75 -9.98 -12.83
C THR A 290 -31.84 -10.88 -13.39
N VAL A 291 -31.48 -11.93 -14.13
CA VAL A 291 -32.42 -12.99 -14.48
C VAL A 291 -32.71 -13.77 -13.20
N VAL A 292 -33.88 -13.53 -12.62
CA VAL A 292 -34.38 -14.26 -11.45
C VAL A 292 -35.28 -15.38 -11.97
N PHE A 293 -34.86 -16.64 -11.80
CA PHE A 293 -35.81 -17.76 -11.88
C PHE A 293 -36.57 -17.83 -10.56
N ILE A 294 -37.85 -17.49 -10.58
CA ILE A 294 -38.77 -17.68 -9.45
C ILE A 294 -39.50 -19.00 -9.68
N CYS A 295 -39.17 -20.04 -8.92
CA CYS A 295 -39.99 -21.25 -8.86
C CYS A 295 -40.79 -21.18 -7.55
N SER A 296 -42.11 -21.05 -7.65
CA SER A 296 -43.01 -21.11 -6.48
C SER A 296 -43.57 -22.51 -6.31
N THR A 297 -43.39 -23.12 -5.15
CA THR A 297 -44.29 -24.19 -4.70
C THR A 297 -45.16 -23.64 -3.58
N SER A 298 -46.47 -23.78 -3.74
CA SER A 298 -47.48 -23.27 -2.82
C SER A 298 -47.73 -24.24 -1.68
N SER A 299 -47.68 -23.76 -0.43
CA SER A 299 -48.42 -24.35 0.68
C SER A 299 -49.00 -23.24 1.57
N PRO A 300 -50.20 -23.43 2.16
CA PRO A 300 -50.90 -22.38 2.87
C PRO A 300 -50.43 -22.38 4.33
N ILE A 301 -49.68 -21.35 4.70
CA ILE A 301 -49.60 -20.65 6.00
C ILE A 301 -48.33 -19.78 5.94
N ASN A 302 -48.54 -18.49 6.17
CA ASN A 302 -47.57 -17.39 6.26
C ASN A 302 -46.09 -17.78 6.39
N HIS A 303 -45.36 -17.72 5.26
CA HIS A 303 -44.03 -17.11 5.08
C HIS A 303 -43.49 -17.50 3.70
N ILE A 304 -43.42 -16.54 2.76
CA ILE A 304 -42.65 -16.72 1.52
C ILE A 304 -41.19 -16.40 1.86
N THR A 305 -40.35 -17.42 1.98
CA THR A 305 -38.91 -17.26 2.21
C THR A 305 -38.20 -17.04 0.88
N PHE A 306 -37.72 -15.82 0.62
CA PHE A 306 -36.82 -15.55 -0.49
C PHE A 306 -35.38 -15.93 -0.10
N LYS A 307 -34.90 -17.10 -0.53
CA LYS A 307 -33.46 -17.40 -0.46
C LYS A 307 -32.74 -16.66 -1.59
N VAL A 308 -32.10 -15.54 -1.27
CA VAL A 308 -31.13 -14.89 -2.17
C VAL A 308 -29.82 -15.66 -2.10
N PHE A 309 -29.54 -16.47 -3.12
CA PHE A 309 -28.22 -17.04 -3.32
C PHE A 309 -27.33 -15.99 -4.00
N ILE A 310 -26.46 -15.32 -3.24
CA ILE A 310 -25.38 -14.52 -3.82
C ILE A 310 -24.25 -15.48 -4.18
N PHE A 311 -24.19 -15.90 -5.44
CA PHE A 311 -22.99 -16.51 -5.98
C PHE A 311 -21.94 -15.41 -6.18
N ARG A 312 -20.94 -15.32 -5.29
CA ARG A 312 -19.67 -14.66 -5.66
C ARG A 312 -19.10 -15.47 -6.82
N MET A 313 -18.86 -14.84 -7.97
CA MET A 313 -18.07 -15.49 -9.01
C MET A 313 -16.70 -15.84 -8.39
N PRO A 314 -16.27 -17.10 -8.44
CA PRO A 314 -14.99 -17.51 -7.89
C PRO A 314 -13.84 -16.74 -8.54
N ALA A 315 -12.72 -16.59 -7.83
CA ALA A 315 -11.51 -16.00 -8.39
C ALA A 315 -11.12 -16.80 -9.65
N ASP A 316 -11.15 -16.13 -10.80
CA ASP A 316 -10.91 -16.75 -12.08
C ASP A 316 -9.50 -16.42 -12.57
N LEU A 317 -8.54 -17.26 -12.19
CA LEU A 317 -7.13 -17.12 -12.57
C LEU A 317 -6.92 -17.11 -14.09
N SER A 318 -7.91 -17.54 -14.89
CA SER A 318 -7.81 -17.50 -16.36
C SER A 318 -7.74 -16.08 -16.92
N GLN A 319 -8.24 -15.08 -16.17
CA GLN A 319 -8.26 -13.65 -16.53
C GLN A 319 -6.93 -12.93 -16.27
N VAL A 320 -6.03 -13.55 -15.52
CA VAL A 320 -4.73 -12.95 -15.19
C VAL A 320 -3.84 -12.86 -16.42
N VAL A 321 -3.81 -13.93 -17.20
CA VAL A 321 -2.88 -14.07 -18.31
C VAL A 321 -3.33 -13.22 -19.49
N GLY A 322 -2.47 -12.30 -19.92
CA GLY A 322 -2.76 -11.29 -20.94
C GLY A 322 -3.12 -9.92 -20.36
N PHE A 323 -3.42 -9.81 -19.06
CA PHE A 323 -3.70 -8.52 -18.43
C PHE A 323 -2.48 -7.60 -18.47
N THR A 324 -2.70 -6.34 -18.85
CA THR A 324 -1.67 -5.30 -18.90
C THR A 324 -1.94 -4.24 -17.84
N THR A 325 -0.87 -3.68 -17.28
CA THR A 325 -0.99 -2.49 -16.42
C THR A 325 -0.86 -1.22 -17.26
N PRO A 326 -1.32 -0.06 -16.77
CA PRO A 326 -0.98 1.21 -17.40
C PRO A 326 0.54 1.37 -17.57
N ASP A 327 0.92 1.91 -18.72
CA ASP A 327 2.29 2.28 -19.07
C ASP A 327 2.84 3.25 -18.03
N LYS A 328 4.12 3.09 -17.65
CA LYS A 328 4.79 3.94 -16.65
C LYS A 328 5.96 4.70 -17.29
N PRO A 329 6.12 6.01 -17.04
CA PRO A 329 7.30 6.73 -17.48
C PRO A 329 8.54 6.23 -16.71
N VAL A 330 9.66 6.12 -17.41
CA VAL A 330 10.96 5.81 -16.83
C VAL A 330 12.02 6.76 -17.37
N ALA A 331 13.02 7.08 -16.56
CA ALA A 331 14.09 7.96 -16.97
C ALA A 331 15.41 7.65 -16.25
N TRP A 332 16.52 7.93 -16.92
CA TRP A 332 17.86 7.84 -16.34
C TRP A 332 18.85 8.82 -16.96
N ASN A 333 19.88 9.13 -16.19
CA ASN A 333 21.05 9.88 -16.62
C ASN A 333 22.34 9.11 -16.29
N LYS A 334 23.51 9.67 -16.65
CA LYS A 334 24.81 9.05 -16.37
C LYS A 334 25.05 8.79 -14.87
N ARG A 335 24.59 9.68 -13.97
CA ARG A 335 24.72 9.50 -12.52
C ARG A 335 23.96 8.26 -12.03
N ASP A 336 22.79 7.99 -12.59
CA ASP A 336 22.03 6.78 -12.27
C ASP A 336 22.78 5.51 -12.71
N LEU A 337 23.41 5.55 -13.88
CA LEU A 337 24.23 4.44 -14.39
C LEU A 337 25.45 4.17 -13.50
N LEU A 338 26.18 5.22 -13.12
CA LEU A 338 27.32 5.15 -12.18
C LEU A 338 26.88 4.59 -10.82
N THR A 339 25.76 5.09 -10.29
CA THR A 339 25.20 4.66 -9.00
C THR A 339 24.84 3.17 -9.03
N TYR A 340 24.21 2.71 -10.11
CA TYR A 340 23.91 1.30 -10.28
C TYR A 340 25.17 0.46 -10.39
N ALA A 341 26.16 0.89 -11.19
CA ALA A 341 27.40 0.15 -11.40
C ALA A 341 28.12 -0.17 -10.08
N VAL A 342 28.30 0.84 -9.23
CA VAL A 342 28.90 0.64 -7.90
C VAL A 342 27.96 -0.17 -6.98
N GLY A 343 26.66 0.04 -7.08
CA GLY A 343 25.64 -0.73 -6.35
C GLY A 343 25.63 -2.22 -6.66
N VAL A 344 26.20 -2.65 -7.79
CA VAL A 344 26.36 -4.05 -8.18
C VAL A 344 27.83 -4.50 -8.25
N GLY A 345 28.72 -3.74 -7.61
CA GLY A 345 30.09 -4.15 -7.35
C GLY A 345 31.13 -3.81 -8.40
N ALA A 346 30.81 -2.92 -9.36
CA ALA A 346 31.82 -2.35 -10.24
C ALA A 346 32.98 -1.78 -9.40
N LYS A 347 34.19 -2.11 -9.80
CA LYS A 347 35.42 -1.78 -9.06
C LYS A 347 36.02 -0.49 -9.60
N ASN A 348 37.03 0.02 -8.90
CA ASN A 348 37.71 1.26 -9.24
C ASN A 348 38.45 1.22 -10.59
N ASP A 349 38.70 0.04 -11.13
CA ASP A 349 39.35 -0.22 -12.42
C ASP A 349 38.37 -0.56 -13.56
N ASP A 350 37.06 -0.67 -13.27
CA ASP A 350 36.01 -0.84 -14.27
C ASP A 350 35.64 0.51 -14.94
N PHE A 351 36.63 1.27 -15.45
CA PHE A 351 36.45 2.66 -15.88
C PHE A 351 35.29 2.85 -16.88
N GLN A 352 35.10 1.93 -17.81
CA GLN A 352 33.97 1.95 -18.76
C GLN A 352 32.58 1.95 -18.09
N PHE A 353 32.45 1.62 -16.81
CA PHE A 353 31.19 1.65 -16.06
C PHE A 353 31.17 2.67 -14.93
N VAL A 354 32.32 3.15 -14.46
CA VAL A 354 32.44 4.03 -13.28
C VAL A 354 33.04 5.42 -13.57
N TYR A 355 33.43 5.70 -14.81
CA TYR A 355 33.98 6.99 -15.22
C TYR A 355 33.31 7.50 -16.49
N GLU A 356 32.52 8.55 -16.37
CA GLU A 356 31.64 9.08 -17.43
C GLU A 356 32.36 9.74 -18.62
N LEU A 357 33.67 9.97 -18.49
CA LEU A 357 34.55 10.49 -19.52
C LEU A 357 35.47 9.40 -20.12
N ASP A 358 35.39 8.16 -19.65
CA ASP A 358 36.05 7.04 -20.33
C ASP A 358 35.54 6.96 -21.78
N PRO A 359 36.41 6.81 -22.80
CA PRO A 359 35.98 6.76 -24.20
C PRO A 359 35.06 5.57 -24.50
N ASN A 360 35.07 4.54 -23.66
CA ASN A 360 34.20 3.37 -23.74
C ASN A 360 33.08 3.39 -22.68
N PHE A 361 32.78 4.55 -22.07
CA PHE A 361 31.76 4.65 -21.03
C PHE A 361 30.41 4.12 -21.52
N ALA A 362 29.84 3.17 -20.76
CA ALA A 362 28.64 2.45 -21.12
C ALA A 362 27.79 2.12 -19.89
N ALA A 363 26.49 1.86 -20.14
CA ALA A 363 25.62 1.31 -19.12
C ALA A 363 25.90 -0.19 -18.92
N LEU A 364 25.87 -0.66 -17.66
CA LEU A 364 25.79 -2.10 -17.42
C LEU A 364 24.49 -2.67 -18.02
N PRO A 365 24.53 -3.80 -18.74
CA PRO A 365 23.37 -4.30 -19.47
C PRO A 365 22.20 -4.71 -18.56
N THR A 366 22.48 -4.98 -17.29
CA THR A 366 21.50 -5.33 -16.27
C THR A 366 20.80 -4.12 -15.64
N TYR A 367 21.22 -2.88 -15.92
CA TYR A 367 20.59 -1.66 -15.37
C TYR A 367 19.05 -1.61 -15.49
N PRO A 368 18.41 -2.03 -16.60
CA PRO A 368 16.95 -1.89 -16.75
C PRO A 368 16.13 -2.60 -15.67
N VAL A 369 16.69 -3.57 -14.94
CA VAL A 369 15.98 -4.29 -13.88
C VAL A 369 15.49 -3.38 -12.75
N VAL A 370 16.12 -2.21 -12.55
CA VAL A 370 15.72 -1.27 -11.49
C VAL A 370 14.65 -0.27 -11.94
N LEU A 371 14.44 -0.11 -13.25
CA LEU A 371 13.56 0.94 -13.80
C LEU A 371 12.10 0.78 -13.39
N GLN A 372 11.64 -0.44 -13.12
CA GLN A 372 10.28 -0.67 -12.62
C GLN A 372 9.99 0.04 -11.29
N LEU A 373 11.00 0.12 -10.41
CA LEU A 373 10.89 0.77 -9.10
C LEU A 373 11.43 2.19 -9.12
N LYS A 374 12.50 2.46 -9.89
CA LYS A 374 13.03 3.82 -10.08
C LYS A 374 11.99 4.74 -10.73
N GLY A 375 11.29 4.26 -11.76
CA GLY A 375 10.40 5.11 -12.57
C GLY A 375 11.18 6.22 -13.27
N ALA A 376 10.58 7.39 -13.33
CA ALA A 376 11.21 8.62 -13.83
C ALA A 376 11.77 9.51 -12.70
N ASP A 377 11.78 9.03 -11.46
CA ASP A 377 12.21 9.83 -10.32
C ASP A 377 13.74 10.05 -10.37
N SER A 378 14.14 11.26 -9.99
CA SER A 378 15.53 11.67 -9.75
C SER A 378 15.89 11.70 -8.26
N ASP A 379 14.91 11.52 -7.38
CA ASP A 379 15.03 11.52 -5.92
C ASP A 379 14.57 10.16 -5.34
N VAL A 380 14.65 10.02 -4.01
CA VAL A 380 14.12 8.87 -3.28
C VAL A 380 12.62 8.70 -3.55
N ASN A 381 12.18 7.44 -3.64
CA ASN A 381 10.77 7.11 -3.80
C ASN A 381 10.21 6.37 -2.58
N LEU A 382 8.90 6.39 -2.42
CA LEU A 382 8.20 5.57 -1.44
C LEU A 382 7.95 4.18 -2.04
N PHE A 383 8.69 3.17 -1.57
CA PHE A 383 8.55 1.79 -2.04
C PHE A 383 7.10 1.30 -2.02
N SER A 384 6.34 1.63 -0.96
CA SER A 384 4.93 1.27 -0.85
C SER A 384 4.08 1.80 -2.00
N ASP A 385 4.42 2.95 -2.58
CA ASP A 385 3.71 3.52 -3.72
C ASP A 385 4.10 2.84 -5.03
N ARG A 386 5.34 2.34 -5.14
CA ARG A 386 5.80 1.56 -6.30
C ARG A 386 5.14 0.19 -6.40
N ILE A 387 4.84 -0.43 -5.25
CA ILE A 387 4.18 -1.74 -5.17
C ILE A 387 2.65 -1.67 -5.02
N LYS A 388 2.07 -0.46 -4.91
CA LYS A 388 0.60 -0.27 -4.98
C LYS A 388 0.12 -0.56 -6.41
N GLY A 389 -0.17 -1.84 -6.68
CA GLY A 389 -0.82 -2.26 -7.92
C GLY A 389 -2.32 -1.99 -7.89
N ARG A 390 -2.90 -1.78 -9.09
CA ARG A 390 -4.34 -1.97 -9.28
C ARG A 390 -4.67 -3.46 -9.10
N PRO A 391 -5.89 -3.82 -8.67
CA PRO A 391 -6.31 -5.22 -8.65
C PRO A 391 -6.08 -5.86 -10.02
N ILE A 392 -5.40 -7.01 -10.03
CA ILE A 392 -5.24 -7.83 -11.23
C ILE A 392 -6.53 -8.66 -11.36
N PRO A 393 -7.25 -8.60 -12.50
CA PRO A 393 -8.45 -9.41 -12.70
C PRO A 393 -8.17 -10.89 -12.45
N GLY A 394 -9.07 -11.56 -11.73
CA GLY A 394 -8.93 -12.98 -11.41
C GLY A 394 -8.00 -13.29 -10.23
N MET A 395 -7.20 -12.35 -9.74
CA MET A 395 -6.33 -12.56 -8.58
C MET A 395 -7.03 -12.25 -7.26
N PRO A 396 -6.75 -13.02 -6.19
CA PRO A 396 -7.13 -12.65 -4.84
C PRO A 396 -6.32 -11.43 -4.38
N THR A 397 -6.76 -10.79 -3.29
CA THR A 397 -5.93 -9.77 -2.64
C THR A 397 -4.70 -10.44 -2.05
N LEU A 398 -3.52 -10.02 -2.50
CA LEU A 398 -2.23 -10.57 -2.06
C LEU A 398 -1.72 -9.83 -0.83
N ASN A 399 -1.10 -10.55 0.10
CA ASN A 399 -0.40 -9.96 1.24
C ASN A 399 1.02 -9.56 0.81
N PRO A 400 1.36 -8.25 0.74
CA PRO A 400 2.67 -7.78 0.28
C PRO A 400 3.84 -8.27 1.15
N ASN A 401 3.60 -8.58 2.43
CA ASN A 401 4.64 -9.09 3.35
C ASN A 401 4.96 -10.58 3.12
N ARG A 402 4.21 -11.26 2.26
CA ARG A 402 4.42 -12.68 1.90
C ARG A 402 4.78 -12.86 0.43
N VAL A 403 5.23 -11.78 -0.21
CA VAL A 403 5.68 -11.79 -1.60
C VAL A 403 7.19 -11.86 -1.61
N VAL A 404 7.72 -12.88 -2.29
CA VAL A 404 9.15 -12.98 -2.56
C VAL A 404 9.38 -12.86 -4.06
N HIS A 405 10.43 -12.14 -4.43
CA HIS A 405 10.90 -12.12 -5.81
C HIS A 405 11.54 -13.48 -6.10
N ALA A 406 10.94 -14.27 -6.97
CA ALA A 406 11.32 -15.67 -7.18
C ALA A 406 12.33 -15.83 -8.31
N THR A 407 12.08 -15.20 -9.46
CA THR A 407 12.94 -15.27 -10.64
C THR A 407 13.02 -13.91 -11.32
N GLN A 408 14.14 -13.65 -11.97
CA GLN A 408 14.34 -12.46 -12.80
C GLN A 408 15.14 -12.86 -14.04
N SER A 409 14.78 -12.27 -15.18
CA SER A 409 15.56 -12.32 -16.40
C SER A 409 15.51 -11.01 -17.16
N ILE A 410 16.45 -10.83 -18.08
CA ILE A 410 16.54 -9.71 -19.00
C ILE A 410 17.11 -10.19 -20.34
N GLU A 411 16.41 -9.87 -21.43
CA GLU A 411 16.89 -9.87 -22.81
C GLU A 411 17.28 -8.44 -23.17
N ILE A 412 18.52 -8.26 -23.63
CA ILE A 412 19.08 -6.99 -24.07
C ILE A 412 18.93 -6.94 -25.58
N VAL A 413 17.94 -6.18 -26.05
CA VAL A 413 17.61 -6.07 -27.48
C VAL A 413 18.52 -5.04 -28.15
N LYS A 414 18.73 -3.90 -27.48
CA LYS A 414 19.58 -2.80 -27.94
C LYS A 414 20.46 -2.27 -26.80
N PRO A 415 21.63 -1.67 -27.12
CA PRO A 415 22.43 -0.94 -26.14
C PRO A 415 21.60 0.21 -25.55
N LEU A 416 21.69 0.43 -24.23
CA LEU A 416 21.01 1.55 -23.59
C LEU A 416 21.72 2.86 -23.94
N PRO A 417 20.98 3.94 -24.26
CA PRO A 417 21.59 5.26 -24.32
C PRO A 417 22.05 5.68 -22.93
N LEU A 418 23.09 6.52 -22.89
CA LEU A 418 23.68 7.02 -21.63
C LEU A 418 22.75 7.98 -20.87
N VAL A 419 21.77 8.53 -21.57
CA VAL A 419 20.68 9.37 -21.02
C VAL A 419 19.41 9.03 -21.77
N SER A 420 18.30 8.83 -21.07
CA SER A 420 17.03 8.47 -21.71
C SER A 420 16.37 9.69 -22.38
N GLY A 421 16.35 10.86 -21.74
CA GLY A 421 15.44 11.94 -22.12
C GLY A 421 13.97 11.59 -21.83
N GLU A 422 13.04 12.42 -22.30
CA GLU A 422 11.59 12.25 -22.11
C GLU A 422 10.99 11.18 -23.02
N GLY A 423 9.86 10.59 -22.61
CA GLY A 423 9.05 9.68 -23.44
C GLY A 423 9.39 8.19 -23.34
N TRP A 424 10.40 7.81 -22.56
CA TRP A 424 10.70 6.40 -22.29
C TRP A 424 9.64 5.77 -21.40
N THR A 425 9.25 4.54 -21.78
CA THR A 425 8.08 3.89 -21.21
C THR A 425 8.38 2.47 -20.78
N TRP A 426 7.90 2.12 -19.59
CA TRP A 426 7.85 0.77 -19.07
C TRP A 426 6.45 0.19 -19.20
N LYS A 427 6.33 -0.94 -19.91
CA LYS A 427 5.07 -1.65 -20.08
C LYS A 427 5.12 -2.99 -19.39
N THR A 428 4.04 -3.36 -18.70
CA THR A 428 3.94 -4.65 -17.99
C THR A 428 2.72 -5.43 -18.47
N ARG A 429 2.93 -6.71 -18.78
CA ARG A 429 1.90 -7.70 -19.09
C ARG A 429 2.09 -8.94 -18.22
N TYR A 430 1.02 -9.46 -17.64
CA TYR A 430 1.08 -10.74 -16.93
C TYR A 430 1.00 -11.89 -17.93
N THR A 431 2.03 -12.73 -17.94
CA THR A 431 2.18 -13.81 -18.93
C THR A 431 2.00 -15.19 -18.34
N GLY A 432 1.93 -15.30 -17.01
CA GLY A 432 1.65 -16.58 -16.38
C GLY A 432 1.16 -16.47 -14.94
N VAL A 433 0.36 -17.45 -14.54
CA VAL A 433 -0.09 -17.63 -13.17
C VAL A 433 -0.16 -19.12 -12.83
N VAL A 434 0.35 -19.47 -11.65
CA VAL A 434 0.30 -20.83 -11.10
C VAL A 434 -0.20 -20.78 -9.68
N GLU A 435 -1.26 -21.51 -9.38
CA GLU A 435 -1.64 -21.83 -8.01
C GLU A 435 -1.15 -23.24 -7.68
N ASN A 436 -0.33 -23.36 -6.63
CA ASN A 436 0.13 -24.63 -6.11
C ASN A 436 -0.23 -24.77 -4.62
N LYS A 437 0.15 -25.88 -3.99
CA LYS A 437 -0.16 -26.16 -2.58
C LYS A 437 0.34 -25.06 -1.63
N SER A 438 1.44 -24.41 -1.95
CA SER A 438 2.14 -23.47 -1.05
C SER A 438 1.88 -22.00 -1.36
N GLY A 439 1.25 -21.66 -2.49
CA GLY A 439 0.94 -20.27 -2.84
C GLY A 439 0.64 -20.05 -4.32
N ILE A 440 0.66 -18.78 -4.74
CA ILE A 440 0.48 -18.37 -6.14
C ILE A 440 1.77 -17.77 -6.70
N ILE A 441 2.24 -18.28 -7.83
CA ILE A 441 3.33 -17.70 -8.62
C ILE A 441 2.71 -16.86 -9.73
N LEU A 442 3.11 -15.59 -9.81
CA LEU A 442 2.66 -14.66 -10.83
C LEU A 442 3.86 -14.21 -11.66
N THR A 443 3.78 -14.40 -12.97
CA THR A 443 4.84 -14.08 -13.93
C THR A 443 4.42 -12.89 -14.79
N ALA A 444 5.28 -11.88 -14.82
CA ALA A 444 5.10 -10.69 -15.63
C ALA A 444 6.23 -10.59 -16.66
N GLU A 445 5.86 -10.20 -17.87
CA GLU A 445 6.76 -9.66 -18.88
C GLU A 445 6.75 -8.13 -18.77
N ASN A 446 7.94 -7.55 -18.75
CA ASN A 446 8.13 -6.11 -18.81
C ASN A 446 8.93 -5.76 -20.05
N THR A 447 8.57 -4.63 -20.67
CA THR A 447 9.28 -4.13 -21.86
C THR A 447 9.66 -2.67 -21.66
N LEU A 448 10.93 -2.36 -21.98
CA LEU A 448 11.45 -1.00 -22.02
C LEU A 448 11.34 -0.49 -23.46
N VAL A 449 10.60 0.60 -23.64
CA VAL A 449 10.25 1.15 -24.96
C VAL A 449 10.73 2.60 -25.07
N SER A 450 11.40 2.93 -26.17
CA SER A 450 11.85 4.28 -26.49
C SER A 450 10.69 5.19 -26.90
N PRO A 451 10.90 6.52 -26.98
CA PRO A 451 9.90 7.46 -27.49
C PRO A 451 9.48 7.16 -28.94
N SER A 452 10.36 6.56 -29.74
CA SER A 452 10.07 6.11 -31.12
C SER A 452 9.29 4.79 -31.19
N GLY A 453 8.97 4.16 -30.06
CA GLY A 453 8.24 2.89 -30.00
C GLY A 453 9.13 1.64 -30.13
N GLU A 454 10.45 1.78 -30.11
CA GLU A 454 11.39 0.67 -30.24
C GLU A 454 11.65 -0.02 -28.89
N VAL A 455 11.74 -1.35 -28.90
CA VAL A 455 12.03 -2.13 -27.69
C VAL A 455 13.53 -2.22 -27.47
N TYR A 456 13.99 -1.85 -26.26
CA TYR A 456 15.39 -1.91 -25.84
C TYR A 456 15.70 -3.10 -24.94
N ALA A 457 14.76 -3.49 -24.09
CA ALA A 457 14.90 -4.65 -23.21
C ALA A 457 13.55 -5.33 -22.98
N ARG A 458 13.59 -6.66 -22.82
CA ARG A 458 12.45 -7.46 -22.35
C ARG A 458 12.86 -8.20 -21.09
N LEU A 459 12.01 -8.23 -20.08
CA LEU A 459 12.32 -8.84 -18.80
C LEU A 459 11.18 -9.74 -18.39
N PHE A 460 11.49 -10.94 -17.89
CA PHE A 460 10.52 -11.74 -17.16
C PHE A 460 10.87 -11.75 -15.68
N SER A 461 9.89 -11.43 -14.84
CA SER A 461 9.99 -11.49 -13.39
C SER A 461 8.83 -12.33 -12.84
N SER A 462 9.12 -13.23 -11.91
CA SER A 462 8.08 -13.96 -11.18
C SER A 462 8.10 -13.60 -9.71
N SER A 463 6.91 -13.37 -9.15
CA SER A 463 6.69 -13.25 -7.71
C SER A 463 6.08 -14.53 -7.18
N PHE A 464 6.51 -14.98 -6.00
CA PHE A 464 5.85 -16.07 -5.29
C PHE A 464 5.12 -15.50 -4.06
N ASN A 465 3.81 -15.68 -4.05
CA ASN A 465 2.90 -15.17 -3.04
C ASN A 465 2.58 -16.30 -2.07
N LEU A 466 3.37 -16.38 -1.01
CA LEU A 466 3.36 -17.51 -0.08
C LEU A 466 2.02 -17.58 0.66
N GLY A 467 1.38 -18.75 0.60
CA GLY A 467 0.09 -19.04 1.22
C GLY A 467 -1.12 -18.41 0.52
N ALA A 468 -0.93 -17.65 -0.57
CA ALA A 468 -2.05 -17.11 -1.35
C ALA A 468 -2.83 -18.23 -2.05
N LYS A 469 -4.15 -18.12 -2.10
CA LYS A 469 -5.08 -19.06 -2.74
C LYS A 469 -6.17 -18.29 -3.46
N ALA A 470 -6.46 -18.66 -4.71
CA ALA A 470 -7.54 -18.07 -5.49
C ALA A 470 -8.71 -19.05 -5.56
N THR A 471 -8.44 -20.29 -6.01
CA THR A 471 -9.43 -21.36 -6.09
C THR A 471 -9.22 -22.43 -5.03
N GLY A 472 -8.01 -22.54 -4.46
CA GLY A 472 -7.63 -23.65 -3.58
C GLY A 472 -7.18 -24.89 -4.35
N GLU A 473 -7.38 -24.93 -5.66
CA GLU A 473 -7.01 -26.03 -6.54
C GLU A 473 -5.71 -25.73 -7.30
N LYS A 474 -5.10 -26.77 -7.89
CA LYS A 474 -3.95 -26.56 -8.78
C LYS A 474 -4.42 -25.86 -10.05
N PHE A 475 -3.83 -24.72 -10.36
CA PHE A 475 -4.06 -23.99 -11.60
C PHE A 475 -2.72 -23.62 -12.23
N SER A 476 -2.65 -23.64 -13.57
CA SER A 476 -1.48 -23.18 -14.31
C SER A 476 -1.90 -22.67 -15.68
N LYS A 477 -1.50 -21.45 -16.03
CA LYS A 477 -1.66 -20.89 -17.37
C LYS A 477 -0.46 -20.01 -17.69
N PHE A 478 0.12 -20.16 -18.88
CA PHE A 478 1.23 -19.38 -19.38
C PHE A 478 1.07 -19.09 -20.87
N ILE A 479 1.43 -17.88 -21.31
CA ILE A 479 1.52 -17.50 -22.73
C ILE A 479 2.94 -17.11 -23.14
N ALA A 480 3.80 -16.76 -22.18
CA ALA A 480 5.19 -16.42 -22.41
C ALA A 480 5.99 -16.53 -21.10
N GLY A 481 7.29 -16.80 -21.24
CA GLY A 481 8.23 -16.88 -20.14
C GLY A 481 9.67 -16.78 -20.65
N PRO A 482 10.65 -16.74 -19.74
CA PRO A 482 12.05 -16.74 -20.13
C PRO A 482 12.43 -18.09 -20.77
N PRO A 483 13.48 -18.12 -21.61
CA PRO A 483 14.05 -19.38 -22.07
C PRO A 483 14.52 -20.23 -20.89
N GLN A 484 14.40 -21.56 -21.03
CA GLN A 484 15.00 -22.51 -20.10
C GLN A 484 16.46 -22.72 -20.48
N GLY A 485 17.36 -22.54 -19.52
CA GLY A 485 18.77 -22.84 -19.70
C GLY A 485 19.07 -24.33 -19.59
N LYS A 486 20.15 -24.78 -20.23
CA LYS A 486 20.72 -26.10 -19.98
C LYS A 486 21.17 -26.24 -18.52
N PRO A 487 21.08 -27.45 -17.94
CA PRO A 487 21.52 -27.69 -16.57
C PRO A 487 23.04 -27.52 -16.43
N ILE A 488 23.49 -27.20 -15.21
CA ILE A 488 24.91 -27.22 -14.87
C ILE A 488 25.45 -28.65 -15.03
N PRO A 489 26.57 -28.85 -15.77
CA PRO A 489 27.22 -30.15 -15.89
C PRO A 489 27.67 -30.68 -14.52
N LYS A 490 27.29 -31.93 -14.17
CA LYS A 490 27.63 -32.53 -12.86
C LYS A 490 29.01 -33.17 -12.82
N ASP A 491 29.56 -33.47 -13.99
CA ASP A 491 30.79 -34.23 -14.23
C ASP A 491 31.99 -33.32 -14.56
N ARG A 492 31.80 -32.00 -14.54
CA ARG A 492 32.82 -31.03 -14.95
C ARG A 492 32.87 -29.82 -14.01
N LYS A 493 34.09 -29.40 -13.67
CA LYS A 493 34.33 -28.16 -12.92
C LYS A 493 33.89 -26.94 -13.74
N ALA A 494 33.60 -25.84 -13.04
CA ALA A 494 33.32 -24.55 -13.68
C ALA A 494 34.49 -24.13 -14.58
N ASP A 495 34.16 -23.54 -15.72
CA ASP A 495 35.15 -22.93 -16.62
C ASP A 495 35.75 -21.67 -16.00
N TRP A 496 34.92 -20.92 -15.29
CA TRP A 496 35.32 -19.74 -14.54
C TRP A 496 34.67 -19.70 -13.16
N VAL A 497 35.42 -19.17 -12.20
CA VAL A 497 34.95 -18.89 -10.85
C VAL A 497 35.33 -17.45 -10.54
N VAL A 498 34.36 -16.62 -10.21
CA VAL A 498 34.56 -15.20 -9.87
C VAL A 498 34.10 -14.97 -8.45
N GLU A 499 35.00 -14.51 -7.60
CA GLU A 499 34.68 -14.13 -6.23
C GLU A 499 34.50 -12.61 -6.13
N ASP A 500 33.42 -12.19 -5.48
CA ASP A 500 33.12 -10.79 -5.21
C ASP A 500 32.82 -10.58 -3.72
N GLN A 501 33.58 -9.68 -3.11
CA GLN A 501 33.28 -9.20 -1.76
C GLN A 501 32.26 -8.06 -1.85
N THR A 502 31.08 -8.25 -1.24
CA THR A 502 30.13 -7.15 -1.01
C THR A 502 30.57 -6.33 0.20
N THR A 503 30.15 -5.06 0.30
CA THR A 503 30.42 -4.24 1.48
C THR A 503 29.26 -4.28 2.47
N PRO A 504 29.48 -3.96 3.76
CA PRO A 504 28.39 -3.73 4.70
C PRO A 504 27.39 -2.66 4.22
N GLU A 505 27.85 -1.68 3.44
CA GLU A 505 27.05 -0.59 2.88
C GLU A 505 26.39 -0.96 1.54
N GLN A 506 26.57 -2.17 1.01
CA GLN A 506 26.17 -2.52 -0.36
C GLN A 506 24.67 -2.28 -0.62
N ALA A 507 23.81 -2.60 0.35
CA ALA A 507 22.37 -2.36 0.24
C ALA A 507 22.02 -0.86 0.30
N ILE A 508 22.82 -0.04 1.01
CA ILE A 508 22.66 1.41 1.11
C ILE A 508 22.94 2.08 -0.23
N ILE A 509 23.96 1.60 -0.95
CA ILE A 509 24.29 2.11 -2.28
C ILE A 509 23.30 1.60 -3.32
N PHE A 510 23.02 0.29 -3.35
CA PHE A 510 22.15 -0.28 -4.38
C PHE A 510 20.73 0.30 -4.36
N ARG A 511 20.14 0.53 -3.17
CA ARG A 511 18.79 1.11 -3.06
C ARG A 511 18.65 2.47 -3.73
N LEU A 512 19.74 3.23 -3.87
CA LEU A 512 19.73 4.52 -4.57
C LEU A 512 19.38 4.38 -6.06
N SER A 513 19.47 3.16 -6.60
CA SER A 513 19.07 2.83 -7.98
C SER A 513 17.55 2.67 -8.15
N GLY A 514 16.75 2.70 -7.08
CA GLY A 514 15.28 2.76 -7.18
C GLY A 514 14.50 1.87 -6.22
N ASP A 515 15.12 0.84 -5.61
CA ASP A 515 14.44 -0.06 -4.66
C ASP A 515 14.67 0.38 -3.20
N TYR A 516 13.76 1.23 -2.72
CA TYR A 516 13.77 1.80 -1.37
C TYR A 516 13.06 0.92 -0.32
N ASN A 517 12.83 -0.37 -0.58
CA ASN A 517 12.17 -1.28 0.37
C ASN A 517 12.88 -1.27 1.75
N PRO A 518 12.17 -0.96 2.85
CA PRO A 518 12.74 -0.93 4.20
C PRO A 518 13.42 -2.23 4.64
N LEU A 519 13.06 -3.37 4.05
CA LEU A 519 13.68 -4.68 4.28
C LEU A 519 15.22 -4.66 4.12
N HIS A 520 15.73 -3.76 3.27
CA HIS A 520 17.15 -3.68 2.92
C HIS A 520 17.92 -2.60 3.68
N ILE A 521 17.33 -1.99 4.72
CA ILE A 521 18.00 -0.94 5.50
C ILE A 521 17.60 -0.92 6.98
N ASP A 522 16.35 -1.25 7.31
CA ASP A 522 15.88 -1.27 8.70
C ASP A 522 16.00 -2.70 9.27
N PRO A 523 16.88 -2.93 10.26
CA PRO A 523 17.06 -4.26 10.84
C PRO A 523 15.79 -4.78 11.52
N LYS A 524 14.91 -3.92 12.03
CA LYS A 524 13.65 -4.33 12.67
C LYS A 524 12.71 -4.98 11.66
N ILE A 525 12.68 -4.48 10.42
CA ILE A 525 11.85 -5.04 9.35
C ILE A 525 12.39 -6.41 8.93
N GLY A 526 13.70 -6.53 8.72
CA GLY A 526 14.33 -7.81 8.36
C GLY A 526 14.21 -8.87 9.45
N GLN A 527 14.32 -8.49 10.73
CA GLN A 527 14.05 -9.37 11.87
C GLN A 527 12.58 -9.81 11.90
N GLY A 528 11.64 -8.87 11.77
CA GLY A 528 10.20 -9.17 11.75
C GLY A 528 9.78 -10.05 10.57
N ALA A 529 10.50 -10.00 9.44
CA ALA A 529 10.29 -10.87 8.29
C ALA A 529 11.03 -12.22 8.36
N GLY A 530 11.76 -12.51 9.46
CA GLY A 530 12.42 -13.79 9.69
C GLY A 530 13.80 -13.95 9.02
N PHE A 531 14.41 -12.87 8.53
CA PHE A 531 15.74 -12.91 7.90
C PHE A 531 16.90 -12.69 8.88
N GLY A 532 16.60 -12.38 10.15
CA GLY A 532 17.61 -12.16 11.20
C GLY A 532 18.39 -10.85 11.04
N GLY A 533 17.84 -9.87 10.32
CA GLY A 533 18.44 -8.56 10.06
C GLY A 533 18.26 -8.11 8.61
N VAL A 534 19.03 -7.08 8.21
CA VAL A 534 19.04 -6.55 6.85
C VAL A 534 19.59 -7.60 5.87
N ILE A 535 18.92 -7.75 4.73
CA ILE A 535 19.41 -8.54 3.60
C ILE A 535 19.71 -7.61 2.40
N LEU A 536 20.68 -8.00 1.60
CA LEU A 536 20.98 -7.36 0.32
C LEU A 536 19.84 -7.66 -0.68
N HIS A 537 19.56 -6.70 -1.55
CA HIS A 537 18.60 -6.88 -2.63
C HIS A 537 19.03 -8.04 -3.54
N GLY A 538 18.11 -8.94 -3.87
CA GLY A 538 18.38 -10.00 -4.84
C GLY A 538 18.87 -9.44 -6.19
N LEU A 539 18.32 -8.29 -6.60
CA LEU A 539 18.74 -7.59 -7.83
C LEU A 539 20.16 -6.98 -7.76
N SER A 540 20.72 -6.77 -6.57
CA SER A 540 22.13 -6.41 -6.43
C SER A 540 23.00 -7.63 -6.71
N THR A 541 22.73 -8.76 -6.04
CA THR A 541 23.39 -10.06 -6.29
C THR A 541 23.28 -10.48 -7.76
N PHE A 542 22.12 -10.23 -8.40
CA PHE A 542 21.90 -10.43 -9.83
C PHE A 542 22.89 -9.63 -10.69
N GLY A 543 23.12 -8.35 -10.35
CA GLY A 543 24.06 -7.50 -11.06
C GLY A 543 25.52 -7.93 -10.86
N PHE A 544 25.90 -8.39 -9.66
CA PHE A 544 27.21 -8.98 -9.39
C PHE A 544 27.46 -10.20 -10.30
N ALA A 545 26.53 -11.15 -10.34
CA ALA A 545 26.64 -12.32 -11.21
C ALA A 545 26.62 -11.95 -12.70
N GLY A 546 25.82 -10.95 -13.09
CA GLY A 546 25.81 -10.41 -14.44
C GLY A 546 27.17 -9.86 -14.87
N ARG A 547 27.84 -9.10 -13.99
CA ARG A 547 29.21 -8.62 -14.20
C ARG A 547 30.22 -9.76 -14.28
N ALA A 548 30.11 -10.77 -13.44
CA ALA A 548 31.00 -11.94 -13.49
C ALA A 548 30.93 -12.62 -14.87
N VAL A 549 29.73 -12.87 -15.39
CA VAL A 549 29.52 -13.46 -16.73
C VAL A 549 30.00 -12.52 -17.84
N LEU A 550 29.70 -11.22 -17.74
CA LEU A 550 30.13 -10.21 -18.69
C LEU A 550 31.67 -10.14 -18.80
N LYS A 551 32.37 -10.12 -17.66
CA LYS A 551 33.83 -10.04 -17.59
C LYS A 551 34.49 -11.30 -18.16
N THR A 552 34.02 -12.47 -17.75
CA THR A 552 34.66 -13.77 -18.07
C THR A 552 34.36 -14.28 -19.46
N VAL A 553 33.12 -14.15 -19.94
CA VAL A 553 32.69 -14.70 -21.24
C VAL A 553 32.60 -13.61 -22.31
N GLY A 554 32.13 -12.43 -21.91
CA GLY A 554 31.92 -11.29 -22.79
C GLY A 554 33.14 -10.42 -23.04
N GLY A 555 34.27 -10.68 -22.37
CA GLY A 555 35.46 -9.82 -22.43
C GLY A 555 35.20 -8.43 -21.85
N ASN A 556 34.27 -8.33 -20.91
CA ASN A 556 33.78 -7.09 -20.31
C ASN A 556 33.10 -6.11 -21.31
N ASP A 557 32.82 -6.52 -22.55
CA ASP A 557 32.10 -5.68 -23.54
C ASP A 557 30.61 -5.62 -23.18
N PRO A 558 30.03 -4.45 -22.82
CA PRO A 558 28.62 -4.32 -22.44
C PRO A 558 27.65 -4.80 -23.52
N ASN A 559 28.05 -4.82 -24.80
CA ASN A 559 27.19 -5.27 -25.88
C ASN A 559 27.19 -6.79 -26.04
N SER A 560 28.04 -7.52 -25.33
CA SER A 560 28.18 -8.97 -25.47
C SER A 560 27.04 -9.74 -24.78
N LEU A 561 26.54 -9.26 -23.64
CA LEU A 561 25.46 -9.93 -22.89
C LEU A 561 24.10 -9.67 -23.58
N LYS A 562 23.49 -10.73 -24.13
CA LYS A 562 22.21 -10.67 -24.85
C LYS A 562 21.03 -11.15 -24.02
N PHE A 563 21.28 -12.06 -23.09
CA PHE A 563 20.29 -12.54 -22.15
C PHE A 563 20.95 -12.94 -20.83
N PHE A 564 20.25 -12.72 -19.72
CA PHE A 564 20.68 -13.14 -18.40
C PHE A 564 19.46 -13.43 -17.51
N GLY A 565 19.43 -14.56 -16.80
CA GLY A 565 18.31 -14.94 -15.96
C GLY A 565 18.70 -15.88 -14.82
N VAL A 566 17.97 -15.77 -13.70
CA VAL A 566 18.23 -16.52 -12.46
C VAL A 566 16.94 -16.86 -11.71
N ARG A 567 17.06 -17.79 -10.76
CA ARG A 567 16.16 -17.95 -9.63
C ARG A 567 16.84 -17.51 -8.33
N PHE A 568 16.15 -16.71 -7.53
CA PHE A 568 16.60 -16.38 -6.17
C PHE A 568 16.28 -17.55 -5.23
N THR A 569 17.28 -18.09 -4.55
CA THR A 569 17.16 -19.32 -3.75
C THR A 569 17.41 -19.12 -2.26
N ALA A 570 18.21 -18.11 -1.89
CA ALA A 570 18.49 -17.77 -0.49
C ALA A 570 18.88 -16.29 -0.35
N PRO A 571 18.66 -15.66 0.83
CA PRO A 571 19.06 -14.29 1.09
C PRO A 571 20.60 -14.15 1.20
N VAL A 572 21.09 -12.95 0.92
CA VAL A 572 22.48 -12.51 1.12
C VAL A 572 22.47 -11.38 2.15
N LYS A 573 23.43 -11.32 3.07
CA LYS A 573 23.61 -10.15 3.95
C LYS A 573 24.65 -9.20 3.34
N PRO A 574 24.48 -7.87 3.45
CA PRO A 574 25.54 -6.94 3.09
C PRO A 574 26.83 -7.27 3.85
N GLY A 575 27.97 -7.34 3.15
CA GLY A 575 29.24 -7.78 3.70
C GLY A 575 29.55 -9.27 3.46
N ASP A 576 28.61 -10.07 2.96
CA ASP A 576 28.89 -11.46 2.59
C ASP A 576 29.77 -11.54 1.34
N LYS A 577 30.58 -12.60 1.28
CA LYS A 577 31.40 -12.92 0.10
C LYS A 577 30.61 -13.82 -0.85
N LEU A 578 30.60 -13.47 -2.13
CA LEU A 578 29.90 -14.18 -3.20
C LEU A 578 30.90 -14.88 -4.11
N GLU A 579 30.51 -16.04 -4.66
CA GLU A 579 31.24 -16.77 -5.68
C GLU A 579 30.27 -17.12 -6.80
N THR A 580 30.56 -16.67 -8.02
CA THR A 580 29.79 -17.04 -9.22
C THR A 580 30.60 -18.05 -10.02
N SER A 581 30.08 -19.28 -10.11
CA SER A 581 30.65 -20.36 -10.92
C SER A 581 29.93 -20.44 -12.26
N ILE A 582 30.70 -20.56 -13.34
CA ILE A 582 30.23 -20.33 -14.72
C ILE A 582 30.69 -21.49 -15.61
N TRP A 583 29.77 -22.04 -16.40
CA TRP A 583 30.02 -23.13 -17.35
C TRP A 583 29.51 -22.75 -18.74
N GLU A 584 30.37 -22.90 -19.74
CA GLU A 584 29.93 -22.95 -21.13
C GLU A 584 29.21 -24.27 -21.39
N VAL A 585 27.97 -24.18 -21.88
CA VAL A 585 27.08 -25.34 -22.11
C VAL A 585 26.63 -25.44 -23.58
N GLY A 586 27.37 -24.76 -24.47
CA GLY A 586 27.27 -24.88 -25.92
C GLY A 586 26.75 -23.62 -26.61
N LYS A 587 26.23 -23.79 -27.83
CA LYS A 587 25.71 -22.68 -28.65
C LYS A 587 24.36 -22.19 -28.13
N GLY A 588 24.21 -20.88 -28.05
CA GLY A 588 22.95 -20.18 -27.81
C GLY A 588 22.36 -19.57 -29.10
N PRO A 589 21.24 -18.83 -28.98
CA PRO A 589 20.57 -18.21 -30.12
C PRO A 589 21.42 -17.13 -30.81
N LYS A 590 21.16 -16.87 -32.09
CA LYS A 590 21.76 -15.72 -32.83
C LYS A 590 23.29 -15.62 -32.72
N GLY A 591 23.97 -16.77 -32.69
CA GLY A 591 25.44 -16.84 -32.66
C GLY A 591 26.06 -16.56 -31.28
N THR A 592 25.27 -16.53 -30.20
CA THR A 592 25.82 -16.44 -28.85
C THR A 592 26.32 -17.80 -28.34
N THR A 593 27.10 -17.77 -27.27
CA THR A 593 27.38 -18.90 -26.40
C THR A 593 26.33 -18.93 -25.28
N GLU A 594 25.80 -20.12 -24.99
CA GLU A 594 24.96 -20.36 -23.82
C GLU A 594 25.82 -20.76 -22.62
N VAL A 595 25.53 -20.11 -21.50
CA VAL A 595 26.26 -20.26 -20.25
C VAL A 595 25.28 -20.62 -19.14
N ALA A 596 25.58 -21.69 -18.41
CA ALA A 596 24.92 -22.02 -17.15
C ALA A 596 25.78 -21.49 -15.99
N PHE A 597 25.15 -20.97 -14.94
CA PHE A 597 25.89 -20.48 -13.77
C PHE A 597 25.08 -20.61 -12.49
N GLU A 598 25.78 -20.51 -11.36
CA GLU A 598 25.18 -20.33 -10.04
C GLU A 598 26.03 -19.36 -9.22
N THR A 599 25.39 -18.71 -8.24
CA THR A 599 26.10 -17.86 -7.27
C THR A 599 25.90 -18.42 -5.88
N LYS A 600 27.00 -18.67 -5.19
CA LYS A 600 27.08 -19.14 -3.82
C LYS A 600 27.48 -18.00 -2.89
N ASN A 601 26.87 -17.94 -1.73
CA ASN A 601 27.34 -17.12 -0.62
C ASN A 601 28.35 -17.94 0.17
N LEU A 602 29.63 -17.56 0.10
CA LEU A 602 30.73 -18.28 0.74
C LEU A 602 30.69 -18.19 2.27
N THR A 603 30.12 -17.12 2.83
CA THR A 603 29.93 -16.98 4.29
C THR A 603 28.99 -18.06 4.82
N THR A 604 27.91 -18.36 4.10
CA THR A 604 26.87 -19.30 4.56
C THR A 604 26.94 -20.68 3.91
N GLY A 605 27.72 -20.84 2.84
CA GLY A 605 27.79 -22.04 2.02
C GLY A 605 26.55 -22.28 1.12
N LYS A 606 25.57 -21.37 1.09
CA LYS A 606 24.31 -21.56 0.36
C LYS A 606 24.37 -21.02 -1.06
N VAL A 607 23.74 -21.72 -2.00
CA VAL A 607 23.43 -21.16 -3.33
C VAL A 607 22.35 -20.09 -3.18
N VAL A 608 22.65 -18.87 -3.60
CA VAL A 608 21.76 -17.70 -3.49
C VAL A 608 21.12 -17.34 -4.83
N LEU A 609 21.80 -17.61 -5.94
CA LEU A 609 21.25 -17.58 -7.30
C LEU A 609 21.42 -18.96 -7.93
N GLY A 610 20.31 -19.62 -8.26
CA GLY A 610 20.30 -20.93 -8.90
C GLY A 610 19.67 -20.91 -10.28
N GLY A 611 19.94 -21.95 -11.08
CA GLY A 611 19.41 -22.08 -12.44
C GLY A 611 19.78 -20.91 -13.34
N GLY A 612 21.00 -20.37 -13.15
CA GLY A 612 21.49 -19.23 -13.91
C GLY A 612 21.68 -19.60 -15.37
N VAL A 613 21.21 -18.73 -16.25
CA VAL A 613 21.34 -18.87 -17.70
C VAL A 613 21.74 -17.53 -18.31
N ALA A 614 22.69 -17.54 -19.23
CA ALA A 614 23.08 -16.37 -20.00
C ALA A 614 23.36 -16.71 -21.46
N TYR A 615 23.06 -15.76 -22.35
CA TYR A 615 23.46 -15.80 -23.75
C TYR A 615 24.43 -14.65 -24.01
N VAL A 616 25.66 -14.99 -24.37
CA VAL A 616 26.77 -14.04 -24.48
C VAL A 616 27.43 -14.16 -25.83
N VAL A 617 27.68 -13.04 -26.51
CA VAL A 617 28.57 -13.01 -27.68
C VAL A 617 30.00 -13.14 -27.19
N LYS A 618 30.56 -14.35 -27.28
CA LYS A 618 31.92 -14.64 -26.83
C LYS A 618 32.94 -13.86 -27.65
N LYS A 619 33.87 -13.18 -26.99
CA LYS A 619 35.02 -12.53 -27.64
C LYS A 619 36.20 -13.52 -27.67
N ALA A 620 36.95 -13.52 -28.78
CA ALA A 620 37.97 -14.54 -29.06
C ALA A 620 39.11 -14.61 -28.03
N ASP A 621 39.30 -13.57 -27.22
CA ASP A 621 40.43 -13.43 -26.30
C ASP A 621 40.04 -13.15 -24.84
N ALA A 622 38.86 -13.61 -24.38
CA ALA A 622 38.48 -13.48 -22.98
C ALA A 622 39.36 -14.37 -22.08
N LYS A 623 40.55 -13.87 -21.71
CA LYS A 623 41.40 -14.42 -20.66
C LYS A 623 41.28 -13.51 -19.44
N LEU A 624 41.12 -14.13 -18.27
CA LEU A 624 41.13 -13.46 -16.97
C LEU A 624 42.45 -12.75 -16.72
#